data_AF-A0A6J4TNY3-F1
#
_entry.id   AF-A0A6J4TNY3-F1
#
_cell.length_a   1.000
_cell.length_b   1.000
_cell.length_c   1.000
_cell.angle_alpha   90.00
_cell.angle_beta   90.00
_cell.angle_gamma   90.00
#
_symmetry.space_group_name_H-M   'P 1'
#
loop_
_entity.id
_entity.type
_entity.pdbx_description
1 polymer ?
#
loop_
_entity_poly.entity_id
_entity_poly.type
_entity_poly.pdbx_seq_one_letter_code
_entity_poly.pdbx_strand_id
1 'polypeptide(L)'
;QARLAAGFAVHAGLAALEPYRPPAAAGQVEAPVGLGALGAGRVAEAYPDAVLSALLGHRPSPRRTPWGLQQRIAALRLRGVVDADGGLWHRTLEELDAAAVAYAAYALAEGLGSWVGDRREGVIVMPVRELAEGYEPLPPPGRLPLAR
;
A
#
# COMPACT_ATOMS: atom_id res chain seq x y z
N GLN A 1 -26.55 -3.93 6.10
CA GLN A 1 -27.08 -2.87 5.22
C GLN A 1 -26.31 -1.55 5.33
N ALA A 2 -26.03 -1.00 6.52
CA ALA A 2 -25.31 0.27 6.69
C ALA A 2 -23.90 0.34 6.04
N ARG A 3 -23.10 -0.74 6.14
CA ARG A 3 -21.75 -0.79 5.52
C ARG A 3 -21.77 -0.73 3.99
N LEU A 4 -22.79 -1.32 3.36
CA LEU A 4 -22.97 -1.28 1.91
C LEU A 4 -23.35 0.12 1.44
N ALA A 5 -24.24 0.80 2.16
CA ALA A 5 -24.61 2.19 1.88
C ALA A 5 -23.41 3.14 2.00
N ALA A 6 -22.57 2.96 3.03
CA ALA A 6 -21.33 3.73 3.16
C ALA A 6 -20.37 3.48 1.98
N GLY A 7 -20.22 2.22 1.54
CA GLY A 7 -19.42 1.89 0.36
C GLY A 7 -19.89 2.58 -0.92
N PHE A 8 -21.20 2.60 -1.17
CA PHE A 8 -21.77 3.32 -2.32
C PHE A 8 -21.58 4.84 -2.23
N ALA A 9 -21.72 5.41 -1.03
CA ALA A 9 -21.48 6.84 -0.82
C ALA A 9 -20.01 7.22 -1.09
N VAL A 10 -19.06 6.41 -0.62
CA VAL A 10 -17.62 6.59 -0.93
C VAL A 10 -17.39 6.48 -2.43
N HIS A 11 -17.91 5.44 -3.09
CA HIS A 11 -17.76 5.26 -4.53
C HIS A 11 -18.34 6.43 -5.34
N ALA A 12 -19.52 6.93 -4.97
CA ALA A 12 -20.12 8.10 -5.60
C ALA A 12 -19.28 9.36 -5.38
N GLY A 13 -18.69 9.54 -4.19
CA GLY A 13 -17.77 10.63 -3.90
C GLY A 13 -16.49 10.59 -4.73
N LEU A 14 -15.99 9.39 -5.03
CA LEU A 14 -14.81 9.21 -5.90
C LEU A 14 -15.10 9.55 -7.37
N ALA A 15 -16.35 9.46 -7.83
CA ALA A 15 -16.70 9.74 -9.24
C ALA A 15 -16.43 11.20 -9.66
N ALA A 16 -16.41 12.13 -8.70
CA ALA A 16 -16.08 13.53 -8.95
C ALA A 16 -14.56 13.80 -8.97
N LEU A 17 -13.74 12.81 -8.61
CA LEU A 17 -12.29 12.91 -8.59
C LEU A 17 -11.71 12.34 -9.89
N GLU A 18 -10.67 13.00 -10.42
CA GLU A 18 -9.99 12.48 -11.61
C GLU A 18 -8.91 11.46 -11.22
N PRO A 19 -8.61 10.47 -12.07
CA PRO A 19 -7.48 9.59 -11.85
C PRO A 19 -6.16 10.35 -11.76
N TYR A 20 -5.24 9.87 -10.93
CA TYR A 20 -3.86 10.34 -10.92
C TYR A 20 -3.20 10.04 -12.27
N ARG A 21 -2.78 11.10 -12.95
CA ARG A 21 -2.15 11.04 -14.26
C ARG A 21 -0.75 11.62 -14.14
N PRO A 22 0.28 10.79 -13.85
CA PRO A 22 1.63 11.30 -13.72
C PRO A 22 2.11 11.93 -15.05
N PRO A 23 2.91 13.01 -14.99
CA PRO A 23 3.62 13.52 -16.15
C PRO A 23 4.74 12.54 -16.51
N ALA A 24 4.53 11.74 -17.54
CA ALA A 24 5.44 10.67 -17.95
C ALA A 24 5.71 10.75 -19.45
N ALA A 25 6.94 10.41 -19.86
CA ALA A 25 7.29 10.28 -21.27
C ALA A 25 6.56 9.08 -21.90
N ALA A 26 6.44 9.06 -23.23
CA ALA A 26 5.83 7.94 -23.93
C ALA A 26 6.60 6.63 -23.65
N GLY A 27 5.88 5.59 -23.22
CA GLY A 27 6.46 4.28 -22.90
C GLY A 27 7.03 4.15 -21.49
N GLN A 28 7.03 5.22 -20.69
CA GLN A 28 7.45 5.13 -19.29
C GLN A 28 6.35 4.48 -18.44
N VAL A 29 6.71 3.41 -17.72
CA VAL A 29 5.78 2.61 -16.90
C VAL A 29 6.02 2.76 -15.41
N GLU A 30 7.09 3.44 -15.01
CA GLU A 30 7.36 3.78 -13.61
C GLU A 30 8.18 5.08 -13.50
N ALA A 31 7.95 5.83 -12.42
CA ALA A 31 8.79 6.95 -12.02
C ALA A 31 8.49 7.39 -10.57
N PRO A 32 9.32 8.24 -9.95
CA PRO A 32 8.95 8.95 -8.74
C PRO A 32 7.65 9.76 -8.93
N VAL A 33 6.89 9.93 -7.85
CA VAL A 33 5.67 10.76 -7.84
C VAL A 33 6.00 12.24 -8.12
N GLY A 34 7.11 12.74 -7.57
CA GLY A 34 7.58 14.12 -7.78
C GLY A 34 6.76 15.19 -7.03
N LEU A 35 7.15 16.45 -7.21
CA LEU A 35 6.44 17.63 -6.67
C LEU A 35 5.28 17.98 -7.61
N GLY A 36 4.07 17.48 -7.35
CA GLY A 36 2.91 17.77 -8.19
C GLY A 36 1.66 16.93 -7.98
N ALA A 37 1.69 15.94 -7.10
CA ALA A 37 0.52 15.12 -6.82
C ALA A 37 -0.68 15.92 -6.26
N LEU A 38 -0.41 17.02 -5.53
CA LEU A 38 -1.43 17.82 -4.81
C LEU A 38 -1.97 19.04 -5.57
N GLY A 39 -2.27 18.89 -6.87
CA GLY A 39 -3.01 19.93 -7.62
C GLY A 39 -4.54 19.85 -7.46
N ALA A 40 -5.09 18.63 -7.34
CA ALA A 40 -6.50 18.33 -7.13
C ALA A 40 -6.62 16.86 -6.69
N GLY A 41 -7.61 16.49 -5.87
CA GLY A 41 -7.79 15.12 -5.38
C GLY A 41 -7.74 14.09 -6.51
N ARG A 42 -6.70 13.25 -6.51
CA ARG A 42 -6.46 12.25 -7.54
C ARG A 42 -6.71 10.85 -7.00
N VAL A 43 -7.42 10.03 -7.78
CA VAL A 43 -7.64 8.61 -7.47
C VAL A 43 -6.51 7.80 -8.09
N ALA A 44 -5.85 6.96 -7.29
CA ALA A 44 -4.90 5.97 -7.78
C ALA A 44 -5.40 4.56 -7.45
N GLU A 45 -4.90 3.57 -8.20
CA GLU A 45 -5.17 2.18 -7.87
C GLU A 45 -4.47 1.79 -6.57
N ALA A 46 -5.16 1.00 -5.76
CA ALA A 46 -4.71 0.55 -4.46
C ALA A 46 -4.46 -0.96 -4.47
N TYR A 47 -3.22 -1.37 -4.22
CA TYR A 47 -2.88 -2.79 -4.10
C TYR A 47 -2.09 -3.07 -2.82
N PRO A 48 -2.76 -3.47 -1.73
CA PRO A 48 -2.13 -3.61 -0.40
C PRO A 48 -0.92 -4.54 -0.40
N ASP A 49 -1.00 -5.68 -1.09
CA ASP A 49 0.09 -6.67 -1.09
C ASP A 49 1.35 -6.14 -1.79
N ALA A 50 1.20 -5.34 -2.85
CA ALA A 50 2.33 -4.67 -3.50
C ALA A 50 2.92 -3.59 -2.58
N VAL A 51 2.08 -2.76 -1.96
CA VAL A 51 2.52 -1.73 -0.99
C VAL A 51 3.33 -2.37 0.14
N LEU A 52 2.80 -3.43 0.75
CA LEU A 52 3.47 -4.16 1.82
C LEU A 52 4.78 -4.80 1.34
N SER A 53 4.81 -5.36 0.13
CA SER A 53 6.03 -5.93 -0.45
C SER A 53 7.13 -4.88 -0.61
N ALA A 54 6.77 -3.70 -1.14
CA ALA A 54 7.70 -2.60 -1.29
C ALA A 54 8.21 -2.07 0.06
N LEU A 55 7.33 -1.95 1.07
CA LEU A 55 7.72 -1.51 2.41
C LEU A 55 8.67 -2.48 3.11
N LEU A 56 8.48 -3.79 2.89
CA LEU A 56 9.30 -4.87 3.47
C LEU A 56 10.57 -5.16 2.66
N GLY A 57 10.61 -4.82 1.37
CA GLY A 57 11.67 -5.21 0.45
C GLY A 57 11.58 -6.67 -0.02
N HIS A 58 10.51 -7.38 0.32
CA HIS A 58 10.27 -8.79 -0.05
C HIS A 58 8.76 -9.06 -0.02
N ARG A 59 8.28 -10.13 -0.66
CA ARG A 59 6.86 -10.48 -0.61
C ARG A 59 6.48 -10.94 0.81
N PRO A 60 5.39 -10.43 1.42
CA PRO A 60 4.95 -10.91 2.71
C PRO A 60 4.47 -12.36 2.62
N SER A 61 4.57 -13.08 3.73
CA SER A 61 3.99 -14.41 3.89
C SER A 61 2.47 -14.37 3.75
N PRO A 62 1.83 -15.54 3.49
CA PRO A 62 0.40 -15.60 3.20
C PRO A 62 -0.44 -14.87 4.25
N ARG A 63 -1.36 -14.03 3.76
CA ARG A 63 -2.13 -13.04 4.52
C ARG A 63 -2.80 -13.60 5.79
N ARG A 64 -3.32 -14.83 5.73
CA ARG A 64 -4.07 -15.48 6.83
C ARG A 64 -3.21 -16.38 7.72
N THR A 65 -1.92 -16.12 7.82
CA THR A 65 -1.00 -16.83 8.72
C THR A 65 -0.53 -15.92 9.86
N PRO A 66 -0.21 -16.46 11.04
CA PRO A 66 0.34 -15.64 12.13
C PRO A 66 1.57 -14.84 11.71
N TRP A 67 2.45 -15.45 10.90
CA TRP A 67 3.64 -14.79 10.38
C TRP A 67 3.32 -13.70 9.35
N GLY A 68 2.37 -13.94 8.45
CA GLY A 68 1.89 -12.93 7.50
C GLY A 68 1.22 -11.72 8.17
N LEU A 69 0.54 -11.93 9.30
CA LEU A 69 0.01 -10.86 10.14
C LEU A 69 1.13 -10.04 10.79
N GLN A 70 2.11 -10.71 11.41
CA GLN A 70 3.26 -10.05 12.04
C GLN A 70 4.05 -9.20 11.05
N GLN A 71 4.29 -9.70 9.84
CA GLN A 71 4.99 -8.94 8.79
C GLN A 71 4.23 -7.69 8.36
N ARG A 72 2.89 -7.75 8.24
CA ARG A 72 2.06 -6.58 7.92
C ARG A 72 2.12 -5.51 9.00
N ILE A 73 2.00 -5.93 10.27
CA ILE A 73 2.15 -5.03 11.42
C ILE A 73 3.56 -4.41 11.45
N ALA A 74 4.60 -5.22 11.22
CA ALA A 74 5.98 -4.74 11.19
C ALA A 74 6.23 -3.71 10.09
N ALA A 75 5.74 -3.97 8.87
CA ALA A 75 5.86 -3.06 7.72
C ALA A 75 5.30 -1.66 8.04
N LEU A 76 4.12 -1.61 8.65
CA LEU A 76 3.45 -0.36 9.03
C LEU A 76 4.17 0.33 10.20
N ARG A 77 4.54 -0.41 11.24
CA ARG A 77 5.25 0.15 12.42
C ARG A 77 6.62 0.73 12.07
N LEU A 78 7.37 0.09 11.17
CA LEU A 78 8.66 0.60 10.69
C LEU A 78 8.54 1.94 9.96
N ARG A 79 7.32 2.29 9.51
CA ARG A 79 7.00 3.59 8.89
C ARG A 79 6.31 4.56 9.85
N GLY A 80 6.30 4.25 11.14
CA GLY A 80 5.69 5.11 12.16
C GLY A 80 4.16 5.14 12.11
N VAL A 81 3.51 4.23 11.38
CA VAL A 81 2.06 4.11 11.41
C VAL A 81 1.64 3.62 12.80
N VAL A 82 0.86 4.45 13.47
CA VAL A 82 0.33 4.21 14.82
C VAL A 82 -1.18 4.36 14.79
N ASP A 83 -1.83 3.62 15.68
CA ASP A 83 -3.26 3.73 15.90
C ASP A 83 -3.56 4.53 17.18
N ALA A 84 -4.74 5.12 17.24
CA ALA A 84 -5.18 5.96 18.36
C ALA A 84 -5.25 5.19 19.70
N ASP A 85 -5.48 3.88 19.65
CA ASP A 85 -5.60 3.00 20.82
C ASP A 85 -4.27 2.31 21.22
N GLY A 86 -3.14 2.72 20.63
CA GLY A 86 -1.81 2.30 21.09
C GLY A 86 -1.19 1.13 20.34
N GLY A 87 -1.83 0.58 19.30
CA GLY A 87 -1.11 -0.31 18.38
C GLY A 87 -1.95 -1.11 17.39
N LEU A 88 -1.29 -1.55 16.32
CA LEU A 88 -1.91 -2.29 15.21
C LEU A 88 -2.26 -3.76 15.54
N TRP A 89 -1.91 -4.25 16.74
CA TRP A 89 -2.09 -5.66 17.12
C TRP A 89 -3.56 -6.07 17.32
N HIS A 90 -4.44 -5.10 17.56
CA HIS A 90 -5.88 -5.34 17.75
C HIS A 90 -6.67 -5.18 16.45
N ARG A 91 -6.00 -4.91 15.32
CA ARG A 91 -6.62 -4.68 14.03
C ARG A 91 -6.83 -5.96 13.25
N THR A 92 -7.93 -5.99 12.51
CA THR A 92 -8.25 -7.01 11.53
C THR A 92 -7.29 -6.93 10.33
N LEU A 93 -7.20 -8.01 9.55
CA LEU A 93 -6.37 -8.02 8.34
C LEU A 93 -6.82 -6.97 7.33
N GLU A 94 -8.12 -6.78 7.17
CA GLU A 94 -8.71 -5.76 6.30
C GLU A 94 -8.32 -4.34 6.73
N GLU A 95 -8.29 -4.06 8.03
CA GLU A 95 -7.86 -2.76 8.57
C GLU A 95 -6.36 -2.52 8.34
N LEU A 96 -5.53 -3.55 8.44
CA LEU A 96 -4.10 -3.45 8.14
C LEU A 96 -3.84 -3.18 6.65
N ASP A 97 -4.57 -3.85 5.76
CA ASP A 97 -4.47 -3.61 4.32
C ASP A 97 -4.97 -2.19 3.97
N ALA A 98 -6.05 -1.74 4.60
CA ALA A 98 -6.53 -0.37 4.46
C ALA A 98 -5.51 0.66 4.96
N ALA A 99 -4.84 0.39 6.09
CA ALA A 99 -3.76 1.23 6.61
C ALA A 99 -2.56 1.29 5.66
N ALA A 100 -2.19 0.17 5.03
CA ALA A 100 -1.13 0.14 4.01
C ALA A 100 -1.49 1.02 2.80
N VAL A 101 -2.72 0.92 2.30
CA VAL A 101 -3.21 1.76 1.20
C VAL A 101 -3.30 3.23 1.60
N ALA A 102 -3.76 3.53 2.82
CA ALA A 102 -3.81 4.89 3.34
C ALA A 102 -2.39 5.50 3.42
N TYR A 103 -1.39 4.71 3.80
CA TYR A 103 0.00 5.14 3.81
C TYR A 103 0.54 5.40 2.39
N ALA A 104 0.14 4.61 1.39
CA ALA A 104 0.45 4.89 -0.01
C ALA A 104 -0.22 6.18 -0.52
N ALA A 105 -1.46 6.45 -0.11
CA ALA A 105 -2.15 7.71 -0.42
C ALA A 105 -1.48 8.92 0.27
N TYR A 106 -1.01 8.76 1.51
CA TYR A 106 -0.17 9.76 2.17
C TYR A 106 1.13 10.01 1.39
N ALA A 107 1.79 8.94 0.94
CA ALA A 107 3.01 9.07 0.15
C ALA A 107 2.74 9.85 -1.16
N LEU A 108 1.65 9.51 -1.88
CA LEU A 108 1.19 10.29 -3.03
C LEU A 108 1.04 11.78 -2.67
N ALA A 109 0.30 12.09 -1.60
CA ALA A 109 0.04 13.46 -1.18
C ALA A 109 1.35 14.22 -0.89
N GLU A 110 2.28 13.63 -0.16
CA GLU A 110 3.54 14.27 0.19
C GLU A 110 4.57 14.28 -0.97
N GLY A 111 4.20 13.79 -2.17
CA GLY A 111 5.15 13.61 -3.27
C GLY A 111 6.25 12.60 -2.96
N LEU A 112 6.00 11.71 -1.99
CA LEU A 112 6.87 10.63 -1.58
C LEU A 112 6.49 9.36 -2.35
N GLY A 113 7.50 8.64 -2.81
CA GLY A 113 7.30 7.35 -3.45
C GLY A 113 7.35 7.39 -4.98
N SER A 114 6.76 6.36 -5.59
CA SER A 114 6.78 6.08 -7.03
C SER A 114 5.41 5.63 -7.51
N TRP A 115 5.18 5.72 -8.82
CA TRP A 115 4.01 5.17 -9.48
C TRP A 115 4.44 4.08 -10.47
N VAL A 116 3.55 3.13 -10.72
CA VAL A 116 3.73 2.03 -11.68
C VAL A 116 2.45 1.82 -12.49
N GLY A 117 2.60 1.56 -13.79
CA GLY A 117 1.51 1.16 -14.69
C GLY A 117 1.36 2.08 -15.89
N ASP A 118 0.34 1.81 -16.71
CA ASP A 118 -0.02 2.66 -17.84
C ASP A 118 -0.91 3.81 -17.38
N ARG A 119 -0.40 5.05 -17.46
CA ARG A 119 -1.15 6.28 -17.14
C ARG A 119 -2.48 6.44 -17.88
N ARG A 120 -2.72 5.69 -18.96
CA ARG A 120 -3.97 5.68 -19.72
C ARG A 120 -5.07 4.90 -19.01
N GLU A 121 -4.69 3.82 -18.33
CA GLU A 121 -5.56 2.87 -17.64
C GLU A 121 -5.66 3.20 -16.13
N GLY A 122 -4.58 3.74 -15.56
CA GLY A 122 -4.46 4.01 -14.14
C GLY A 122 -3.07 3.60 -13.66
N VAL A 123 -2.66 4.13 -12.51
CA VAL A 123 -1.38 3.76 -11.90
C VAL A 123 -1.58 3.37 -10.45
N ILE A 124 -0.74 2.46 -9.98
CA ILE A 124 -0.60 2.11 -8.58
C ILE A 124 0.45 3.04 -7.98
N VAL A 125 0.21 3.55 -6.77
CA VAL A 125 1.21 4.32 -6.02
C VAL A 125 1.88 3.43 -5.00
N MET A 126 3.21 3.49 -4.96
CA MET A 126 4.08 2.73 -4.08
C MET A 126 4.79 3.69 -3.13
N PRO A 127 4.74 3.47 -1.80
CA PRO A 127 5.33 4.39 -0.82
C PRO A 127 6.85 4.21 -0.66
N VAL A 128 7.54 3.94 -1.76
CA VAL A 128 9.01 3.84 -1.87
C VAL A 128 9.48 4.60 -3.09
N ARG A 129 10.60 5.32 -2.99
CA ARG A 129 11.11 6.16 -4.08
C ARG A 129 11.63 5.34 -5.25
N GLU A 130 12.24 4.21 -4.95
CA GLU A 130 12.85 3.29 -5.89
C GLU A 130 12.24 1.91 -5.69
N LEU A 131 11.86 1.29 -6.80
CA LEU A 131 11.31 -0.05 -6.82
C LEU A 131 12.43 -1.05 -7.07
N ALA A 132 12.34 -2.21 -6.44
CA ALA A 132 13.20 -3.32 -6.79
C ALA A 132 12.70 -3.97 -8.09
N GLU A 133 13.60 -4.62 -8.84
CA GLU A 133 13.22 -5.41 -10.02
C GLU A 133 12.20 -6.51 -9.69
N GLY A 134 12.19 -6.98 -8.44
CA GLY A 134 11.24 -7.98 -7.95
C GLY A 134 11.20 -8.10 -6.44
N TYR A 135 10.14 -8.75 -5.95
CA TYR A 135 9.90 -9.00 -4.53
C TYR A 135 9.59 -10.49 -4.33
N GLU A 136 10.60 -11.24 -3.90
CA GLU A 136 10.48 -12.67 -3.61
C GLU A 136 10.11 -12.91 -2.14
N PRO A 137 9.45 -14.02 -1.79
CA PRO A 137 9.20 -14.37 -0.40
C PRO A 137 10.51 -14.73 0.31
N LEU A 138 10.62 -14.38 1.59
CA LEU A 138 11.71 -14.88 2.43
C LEU A 138 11.60 -16.40 2.62
N PRO A 139 12.74 -17.10 2.79
CA PRO A 139 12.71 -18.50 3.16
C PRO A 139 11.97 -18.69 4.50
N PRO A 140 11.27 -19.82 4.68
CA PRO A 140 10.60 -20.11 5.94
C PRO A 140 11.61 -20.13 7.09
N PRO A 141 11.25 -19.64 8.29
CA PRO A 141 12.15 -19.69 9.44
C PRO A 141 12.56 -21.12 9.75
N GLY A 142 13.83 -21.32 10.09
CA GLY A 142 14.33 -22.62 10.52
C GLY A 142 13.52 -23.13 11.71
N ARG A 143 13.02 -24.37 11.62
CA ARG A 143 12.28 -24.99 12.72
C ARG A 143 13.28 -25.41 13.79
N LEU A 144 13.20 -24.80 14.96
CA LEU A 144 13.91 -25.30 16.14
C LEU A 144 13.18 -26.54 16.68
N PRO A 145 13.90 -27.57 17.15
CA PRO A 145 13.27 -28.68 17.85
C PRO A 145 12.55 -28.15 19.09
N LEU A 146 11.35 -28.66 19.36
CA LEU A 146 10.65 -28.37 20.60
C LEU A 146 11.54 -28.84 21.77
N ALA A 147 11.72 -27.98 22.77
CA ALA A 147 12.38 -28.37 24.00
C ALA A 147 11.67 -29.62 24.56
N ARG A 148 12.44 -30.68 24.81
CA ARG A 148 11.94 -31.92 25.42
C ARG A 148 11.71 -31.73 26.89
#